data_AF-A0A965AU25-F1
#
_entry.id   AF-A0A965AU25-F1
#
_cell.length_a   1.000
_cell.length_b   1.000
_cell.length_c   1.000
_cell.angle_alpha   90.00
_cell.angle_beta   90.00
_cell.angle_gamma   90.00
#
_symmetry.space_group_name_H-M   'P 1'
#
loop_
_entity.id
_entity.type
_entity.pdbx_description
1 polymer ?
#
loop_
_entity_poly.entity_id
_entity_poly.type
_entity_poly.pdbx_seq_one_letter_code
_entity_poly.pdbx_strand_id
1 'polypeptide(L)'
;MRKVMTIVGTRPELIKMCRVIDLFDRQTQHVLVHTGQNYDYELNQVFFDDLRIRKPDYFLEAAGTSPAATIARVIERVDEVLAAEQPDALLIYGDTNSCLAVIAAKRRKIPIFHMEAGNRCFDARVPEEINRKIVDHLSDINITITEHARRYLLAENIPADRVFTLGSHLPEVLGTFQSEIANSDVLQRLGLQAGSYFLVSAHREENVDEPLRLTSSCAALIARQCSMRFGWRWPRQTRTDRPHESLTIIEATFPGNCSSFSTATFPTCRRISGDSQHLGRNLLGSCSLPCE
;
A
#
# COMPACT_ATOMS: atom_id res chain seq x y z
N MET A 1 -4.35 25.67 -22.44
CA MET A 1 -3.54 24.87 -21.48
C MET A 1 -3.79 23.41 -21.81
N ARG A 2 -2.78 22.53 -21.83
CA ARG A 2 -3.01 21.11 -22.20
C ARG A 2 -3.91 20.44 -21.17
N LYS A 3 -4.84 19.61 -21.63
CA LYS A 3 -5.69 18.78 -20.76
C LYS A 3 -4.99 17.46 -20.49
N VAL A 4 -4.65 17.19 -19.24
CA VAL A 4 -4.02 15.93 -18.83
C VAL A 4 -4.97 15.20 -17.91
N MET A 5 -5.17 13.91 -18.17
CA MET A 5 -5.91 13.04 -17.26
C MET A 5 -4.95 12.17 -16.47
N THR A 6 -5.13 12.08 -15.16
CA THR A 6 -4.40 11.12 -14.31
C THR A 6 -5.38 10.09 -13.77
N ILE A 7 -5.06 8.80 -13.92
CA ILE A 7 -5.85 7.70 -13.36
C ILE A 7 -5.12 7.07 -12.19
N VAL A 8 -5.81 6.93 -11.08
CA VAL A 8 -5.37 6.24 -9.86
C VAL A 8 -6.47 5.30 -9.35
N GLY A 9 -6.14 4.29 -8.57
CA GLY A 9 -7.14 3.37 -8.01
C GLY A 9 -6.92 2.97 -6.56
N THR A 10 -5.76 3.26 -5.99
CA THR A 10 -5.33 2.76 -4.69
C THR A 10 -4.65 3.85 -3.87
N ARG A 11 -4.60 3.63 -2.56
CA ARG A 11 -3.93 4.53 -1.61
C ARG A 11 -2.43 4.73 -1.90
N PRO A 12 -1.63 3.67 -2.20
CA PRO A 12 -0.22 3.87 -2.55
C PRO A 12 -0.02 4.75 -3.79
N GLU A 13 -0.88 4.64 -4.81
CA GLU A 13 -0.82 5.52 -5.98
C GLU A 13 -1.07 6.98 -5.59
N LEU A 14 -2.10 7.27 -4.78
CA LEU A 14 -2.38 8.63 -4.27
C LEU A 14 -1.20 9.21 -3.48
N ILE A 15 -0.61 8.42 -2.56
CA ILE A 15 0.54 8.86 -1.75
C ILE A 15 1.73 9.23 -2.65
N LYS A 16 2.07 8.38 -3.62
CA LYS A 16 3.23 8.61 -4.48
C LYS A 16 2.98 9.67 -5.55
N MET A 17 1.72 9.92 -5.90
CA MET A 17 1.32 10.90 -6.91
C MET A 17 0.90 12.25 -6.35
N CYS A 18 0.79 12.43 -5.04
CA CYS A 18 0.23 13.65 -4.44
C CYS A 18 0.93 14.94 -4.93
N ARG A 19 2.27 14.92 -5.03
CA ARG A 19 3.06 16.07 -5.52
C ARG A 19 2.94 16.28 -7.02
N VAL A 20 2.84 15.19 -7.79
CA VAL A 20 2.59 15.25 -9.23
C VAL A 20 1.20 15.85 -9.50
N ILE A 21 0.18 15.41 -8.77
CA ILE A 21 -1.19 15.93 -8.86
C ILE A 21 -1.22 17.43 -8.55
N ASP A 22 -0.63 17.88 -7.43
CA ASP A 22 -0.55 19.30 -7.06
C ASP A 22 0.15 20.15 -8.14
N LEU A 23 1.21 19.61 -8.77
CA LEU A 23 1.89 20.30 -9.85
C LEU A 23 1.01 20.39 -11.12
N PHE A 24 0.36 19.29 -11.51
CA PHE A 24 -0.47 19.24 -12.70
C PHE A 24 -1.72 20.11 -12.55
N ASP A 25 -2.32 20.20 -11.36
CA ASP A 25 -3.44 21.10 -11.07
C ASP A 25 -3.08 22.58 -11.28
N ARG A 26 -1.80 22.96 -11.08
CA ARG A 26 -1.31 24.34 -11.25
C ARG A 26 -0.87 24.66 -12.67
N GLN A 27 -0.43 23.67 -13.43
CA GLN A 27 0.25 23.85 -14.72
C GLN A 27 -0.56 23.35 -15.93
N THR A 28 -1.60 22.55 -15.70
CA THR A 28 -2.40 21.92 -16.74
C THR A 28 -3.90 22.04 -16.46
N GLN A 29 -4.74 21.78 -17.46
CA GLN A 29 -6.14 21.48 -17.20
C GLN A 29 -6.22 20.01 -16.77
N HIS A 30 -6.02 19.78 -15.47
CA HIS A 30 -5.88 18.44 -14.92
C HIS A 30 -7.23 17.81 -14.59
N VAL A 31 -7.47 16.60 -15.11
CA VAL A 31 -8.61 15.75 -14.76
C VAL A 31 -8.11 14.56 -13.94
N LEU A 32 -8.53 14.47 -12.69
CA LEU A 32 -8.16 13.39 -11.77
C LEU A 32 -9.29 12.36 -11.73
N VAL A 33 -8.99 11.13 -12.11
CA VAL A 33 -9.94 10.02 -12.14
C VAL A 33 -9.51 8.96 -11.14
N HIS A 34 -10.42 8.59 -10.24
CA HIS A 34 -10.24 7.51 -9.30
C HIS A 34 -11.11 6.30 -9.69
N THR A 35 -10.50 5.14 -9.94
CA THR A 35 -11.24 3.96 -10.42
C THR A 35 -12.14 3.34 -9.37
N GLY A 36 -11.82 3.50 -8.08
CA GLY A 36 -12.65 3.00 -6.98
C GLY A 36 -12.61 1.49 -6.80
N GLN A 37 -11.50 0.84 -7.16
CA GLN A 37 -11.34 -0.62 -7.07
C GLN A 37 -11.28 -1.14 -5.62
N ASN A 38 -10.76 -0.34 -4.68
CA ASN A 38 -10.61 -0.68 -3.27
C ASN A 38 -11.16 0.45 -2.39
N TYR A 39 -12.42 0.82 -2.60
CA TYR A 39 -12.99 2.02 -1.99
C TYR A 39 -13.74 1.72 -0.69
N ASP A 40 -13.10 2.06 0.42
CA ASP A 40 -13.77 2.41 1.67
C ASP A 40 -13.78 3.95 1.76
N TYR A 41 -14.98 4.55 1.77
CA TYR A 41 -15.18 6.00 1.68
C TYR A 41 -14.53 6.73 2.85
N GLU A 42 -14.69 6.21 4.07
CA GLU A 42 -14.18 6.87 5.29
C GLU A 42 -12.66 6.81 5.35
N LEU A 43 -12.07 5.67 4.97
CA LEU A 43 -10.62 5.50 4.96
C LEU A 43 -9.93 6.32 3.88
N ASN A 44 -10.57 6.56 2.73
CA ASN A 44 -9.95 7.30 1.64
C ASN A 44 -10.04 8.82 1.82
N GLN A 45 -11.09 9.34 2.45
CA GLN A 45 -11.23 10.79 2.65
C GLN A 45 -10.09 11.37 3.51
N VAL A 46 -9.65 10.63 4.53
CA VAL A 46 -8.49 11.00 5.37
C VAL A 46 -7.22 11.18 4.53
N PHE A 47 -6.98 10.34 3.51
CA PHE A 47 -5.78 10.49 2.67
C PHE A 47 -5.85 11.72 1.75
N PHE A 48 -7.03 12.08 1.24
CA PHE A 48 -7.19 13.30 0.46
C PHE A 48 -6.90 14.54 1.32
N ASP A 49 -7.42 14.54 2.55
CA ASP A 49 -7.23 15.66 3.48
C ASP A 49 -5.76 15.74 3.97
N ASP A 50 -5.19 14.63 4.47
CA ASP A 50 -3.83 14.58 5.01
C ASP A 50 -2.76 14.88 3.94
N LEU A 51 -2.96 14.38 2.72
CA LEU A 51 -2.02 14.60 1.60
C LEU A 51 -2.32 15.87 0.82
N ARG A 52 -3.34 16.66 1.22
CA ARG A 52 -3.77 17.89 0.55
C ARG A 52 -4.08 17.66 -0.94
N ILE A 53 -4.64 16.50 -1.25
CA ILE A 53 -5.08 16.14 -2.61
C ILE A 53 -6.55 16.53 -2.72
N ARG A 54 -6.90 17.33 -3.73
CA ARG A 54 -8.31 17.64 -4.01
C ARG A 54 -9.11 16.37 -4.32
N LYS A 55 -10.44 16.46 -4.24
CA LYS A 55 -11.30 15.36 -4.68
C LYS A 55 -11.10 15.09 -6.18
N PRO A 56 -11.06 13.80 -6.59
CA PRO A 56 -11.14 13.40 -7.99
C PRO A 56 -12.36 13.99 -8.68
N ASP A 57 -12.21 14.35 -9.95
CA ASP A 57 -13.29 14.83 -10.82
C ASP A 57 -14.26 13.68 -11.15
N TYR A 58 -13.74 12.45 -11.20
CA TYR A 58 -14.51 11.24 -11.45
C TYR A 58 -14.17 10.14 -10.44
N PHE A 59 -15.21 9.49 -9.91
CA PHE A 59 -15.12 8.22 -9.20
C PHE A 59 -15.89 7.17 -10.01
N LEU A 60 -15.22 6.11 -10.44
CA LEU A 60 -15.79 5.15 -11.42
C LEU A 60 -16.52 3.95 -10.80
N GLU A 61 -16.34 3.73 -9.50
CA GLU A 61 -16.93 2.60 -8.76
C GLU A 61 -16.69 1.25 -9.46
N ALA A 62 -15.46 1.03 -9.95
CA ALA A 62 -15.12 -0.10 -10.80
C ALA A 62 -14.88 -1.41 -10.03
N ALA A 63 -15.10 -1.45 -8.71
CA ALA A 63 -14.98 -2.66 -7.91
C ALA A 63 -15.95 -3.74 -8.41
N GLY A 64 -15.43 -4.88 -8.86
CA GLY A 64 -16.19 -6.06 -9.28
C GLY A 64 -16.07 -7.21 -8.28
N THR A 65 -16.83 -8.29 -8.53
CA THR A 65 -16.83 -9.51 -7.69
C THR A 65 -15.61 -10.41 -7.92
N SER A 66 -14.81 -10.12 -8.94
CA SER A 66 -13.56 -10.83 -9.26
C SER A 66 -12.56 -9.86 -9.89
N PRO A 67 -11.25 -10.18 -9.89
CA PRO A 67 -10.25 -9.35 -10.56
C PRO A 67 -10.59 -9.07 -12.02
N ALA A 68 -11.03 -10.09 -12.77
CA ALA A 68 -11.43 -9.93 -14.17
C ALA A 68 -12.64 -9.00 -14.34
N ALA A 69 -13.65 -9.10 -13.46
CA ALA A 69 -14.81 -8.20 -13.49
C ALA A 69 -14.40 -6.75 -13.19
N THR A 70 -13.49 -6.55 -12.22
CA THR A 70 -12.93 -5.23 -11.88
C THR A 70 -12.15 -4.62 -13.04
N ILE A 71 -11.34 -5.42 -13.74
CA ILE A 71 -10.58 -4.99 -14.92
C ILE A 71 -11.53 -4.58 -16.05
N ALA A 72 -12.55 -5.40 -16.34
CA ALA A 72 -13.54 -5.09 -17.38
C ALA A 72 -14.25 -3.77 -17.10
N ARG A 73 -14.69 -3.55 -15.86
CA ARG A 73 -15.34 -2.30 -15.42
C ARG A 73 -14.40 -1.10 -15.54
N VAL A 74 -13.11 -1.24 -15.19
CA VAL A 74 -12.16 -0.14 -15.37
C VAL A 74 -12.02 0.24 -16.83
N ILE A 75 -11.86 -0.74 -17.73
CA ILE A 75 -11.72 -0.46 -19.16
C ILE A 75 -12.97 0.23 -19.69
N GLU A 76 -14.16 -0.29 -19.36
CA GLU A 76 -15.45 0.28 -19.78
C GLU A 76 -15.64 1.71 -19.27
N ARG A 77 -15.53 1.94 -17.96
CA ARG A 77 -15.80 3.24 -17.34
C ARG A 77 -14.77 4.30 -17.67
N VAL A 78 -13.50 3.92 -17.78
CA VAL A 78 -12.48 4.86 -18.24
C VAL A 78 -12.74 5.25 -19.69
N ASP A 79 -13.15 4.32 -20.56
CA ASP A 79 -13.44 4.64 -21.96
C ASP A 79 -14.54 5.70 -22.11
N GLU A 80 -15.59 5.63 -21.28
CA GLU A 80 -16.65 6.65 -21.20
C GLU A 80 -16.10 8.02 -20.80
N VAL A 81 -15.25 8.09 -19.76
CA VAL A 81 -14.66 9.35 -19.31
C VAL A 81 -13.67 9.91 -20.33
N LEU A 82 -12.86 9.07 -20.99
CA LEU A 82 -11.99 9.49 -22.08
C LEU A 82 -12.78 10.06 -23.26
N ALA A 83 -13.97 9.51 -23.54
CA ALA A 83 -14.86 10.03 -24.58
C ALA A 83 -15.41 11.41 -24.25
N ALA A 84 -15.79 11.62 -22.98
CA ALA A 84 -16.33 12.89 -22.50
C ALA A 84 -15.25 13.98 -22.42
N GLU A 85 -14.11 13.66 -21.83
CA GLU A 85 -13.07 14.64 -21.52
C GLU A 85 -12.09 14.91 -22.66
N GLN A 86 -11.84 13.91 -23.52
CA GLN A 86 -10.89 13.99 -24.64
C GLN A 86 -9.54 14.61 -24.22
N PRO A 87 -8.81 14.01 -23.26
CA PRO A 87 -7.55 14.58 -22.78
C PRO A 87 -6.46 14.52 -23.85
N ASP A 88 -5.56 15.50 -23.84
CA ASP A 88 -4.39 15.57 -24.72
C ASP A 88 -3.32 14.53 -24.35
N ALA A 89 -3.33 14.07 -23.10
CA ALA A 89 -2.43 13.03 -22.59
C ALA A 89 -3.05 12.32 -21.38
N LEU A 90 -2.66 11.06 -21.20
CA LEU A 90 -3.00 10.23 -20.06
C LEU A 90 -1.76 9.93 -19.22
N LEU A 91 -1.88 10.08 -17.91
CA LEU A 91 -0.87 9.70 -16.91
C LEU A 91 -1.38 8.51 -16.10
N ILE A 92 -0.59 7.44 -16.08
CA ILE A 92 -0.87 6.21 -15.32
C ILE A 92 0.30 5.98 -14.37
N TYR A 93 0.01 5.54 -13.15
CA TYR A 93 1.02 5.21 -12.15
C TYR A 93 0.98 3.71 -11.81
N GLY A 94 2.14 3.06 -11.86
CA GLY A 94 2.32 1.70 -11.34
C GLY A 94 1.52 0.63 -12.08
N ASP A 95 1.17 -0.43 -11.34
CA ASP A 95 0.83 -1.73 -11.90
C ASP A 95 -0.47 -2.34 -11.35
N THR A 96 -1.32 -1.51 -10.75
CA THR A 96 -2.63 -1.95 -10.26
C THR A 96 -3.56 -2.28 -11.43
N ASN A 97 -4.70 -2.92 -11.17
CA ASN A 97 -5.70 -3.17 -12.21
C ASN A 97 -6.22 -1.88 -12.86
N SER A 98 -6.01 -0.71 -12.24
CA SER A 98 -6.36 0.58 -12.81
C SER A 98 -5.47 0.95 -13.99
N CYS A 99 -4.22 0.48 -14.04
CA CYS A 99 -3.30 0.77 -15.14
C CYS A 99 -3.77 0.16 -16.47
N LEU A 100 -4.62 -0.89 -16.43
CA LEU A 100 -5.18 -1.52 -17.63
C LEU A 100 -6.17 -0.61 -18.39
N ALA A 101 -6.55 0.53 -17.82
CA ALA A 101 -7.13 1.66 -18.53
C ALA A 101 -6.34 2.10 -19.77
N VAL A 102 -5.03 1.81 -19.80
CA VAL A 102 -4.13 2.00 -20.94
C VAL A 102 -4.70 1.44 -22.25
N ILE A 103 -5.49 0.34 -22.18
CA ILE A 103 -6.11 -0.30 -23.35
C ILE A 103 -7.15 0.64 -23.99
N ALA A 104 -8.03 1.24 -23.19
CA ALA A 104 -9.03 2.20 -23.67
C ALA A 104 -8.36 3.45 -24.27
N ALA A 105 -7.37 4.00 -23.55
CA ALA A 105 -6.63 5.16 -23.99
C ALA A 105 -5.87 4.95 -25.31
N LYS A 106 -5.20 3.80 -25.46
CA LYS A 106 -4.46 3.50 -26.69
C LYS A 106 -5.39 3.32 -27.89
N ARG A 107 -6.56 2.70 -27.72
CA ARG A 107 -7.57 2.58 -28.79
C ARG A 107 -8.08 3.94 -29.26
N ARG A 108 -8.12 4.93 -28.36
CA ARG A 108 -8.46 6.33 -28.66
C ARG A 108 -7.28 7.16 -29.18
N LYS A 109 -6.10 6.56 -29.32
CA LYS A 109 -4.85 7.23 -29.76
C LYS A 109 -4.44 8.39 -28.87
N ILE A 110 -4.78 8.33 -27.59
CA ILE A 110 -4.37 9.33 -26.59
C ILE A 110 -2.93 9.00 -26.18
N PRO A 111 -1.99 9.98 -26.20
CA PRO A 111 -0.63 9.78 -25.71
C PRO A 111 -0.59 9.35 -24.25
N ILE A 112 0.18 8.31 -23.94
CA ILE A 112 0.22 7.69 -22.60
C ILE A 112 1.61 7.81 -21.99
N PHE A 113 1.64 8.34 -20.76
CA PHE A 113 2.80 8.43 -19.90
C PHE A 113 2.60 7.48 -18.71
N HIS A 114 3.51 6.52 -18.56
CA HIS A 114 3.48 5.55 -17.46
C HIS A 114 4.62 5.83 -16.48
N MET A 115 4.27 6.12 -15.23
CA MET A 115 5.20 6.35 -14.12
C MET A 115 5.35 5.09 -13.27
N GLU A 116 6.53 4.88 -12.69
CA GLU A 116 6.90 3.61 -12.03
C GLU A 116 6.99 2.44 -13.04
N ALA A 117 7.33 2.76 -14.29
CA ALA A 117 7.48 1.80 -15.38
C ALA A 117 8.68 0.85 -15.19
N GLY A 118 8.59 -0.33 -15.80
CA GLY A 118 9.71 -1.28 -15.90
C GLY A 118 9.99 -2.10 -14.65
N ASN A 119 9.10 -2.12 -13.66
CA ASN A 119 9.21 -3.06 -12.54
C ASN A 119 9.12 -4.50 -13.04
N ARG A 120 10.00 -5.39 -12.59
CA ARG A 120 9.96 -6.81 -12.95
C ARG A 120 10.29 -7.66 -11.73
N CYS A 121 9.43 -8.63 -11.43
CA CYS A 121 9.74 -9.68 -10.46
C CYS A 121 9.98 -11.04 -11.13
N PHE A 122 9.76 -11.15 -12.45
CA PHE A 122 10.00 -12.37 -13.24
C PHE A 122 9.16 -13.59 -12.80
N ASP A 123 8.07 -13.34 -12.08
CA ASP A 123 7.15 -14.37 -11.61
C ASP A 123 5.73 -14.03 -12.06
N ALA A 124 5.22 -14.76 -13.05
CA ALA A 124 3.90 -14.54 -13.62
C ALA A 124 2.74 -14.93 -12.67
N ARG A 125 3.04 -15.55 -11.52
CA ARG A 125 2.04 -15.82 -10.48
C ARG A 125 1.65 -14.54 -9.73
N VAL A 126 2.49 -13.50 -9.77
CA VAL A 126 2.22 -12.18 -9.21
C VAL A 126 1.31 -11.43 -10.18
N PRO A 127 0.05 -11.11 -9.82
CA PRO A 127 -0.90 -10.47 -10.74
C PRO A 127 -0.39 -9.16 -11.33
N GLU A 128 0.33 -8.36 -10.54
CA GLU A 128 0.92 -7.10 -10.96
C GLU A 128 1.96 -7.28 -12.07
N GLU A 129 2.63 -8.44 -12.16
CA GLU A 129 3.58 -8.73 -13.24
C GLU A 129 2.90 -8.82 -14.61
N ILE A 130 1.64 -9.28 -14.65
CA ILE A 130 0.83 -9.30 -15.87
C ILE A 130 0.52 -7.85 -16.29
N ASN A 131 0.05 -7.05 -15.33
CA ASN A 131 -0.31 -5.65 -15.56
C ASN A 131 0.88 -4.82 -16.06
N ARG A 132 2.04 -4.94 -15.40
CA ARG A 132 3.31 -4.25 -15.77
C ARG A 132 3.64 -4.42 -17.25
N LYS A 133 3.60 -5.67 -17.74
CA LYS A 133 3.93 -5.96 -19.14
C LYS A 133 2.96 -5.30 -20.10
N ILE A 134 1.66 -5.31 -19.78
CA ILE A 134 0.63 -4.71 -20.62
C ILE A 134 0.81 -3.18 -20.66
N VAL A 135 0.91 -2.54 -19.51
CA VAL A 135 1.00 -1.07 -19.44
C VAL A 135 2.31 -0.55 -20.02
N ASP A 136 3.44 -1.20 -19.76
CA ASP A 136 4.75 -0.74 -20.28
C ASP A 136 4.80 -0.78 -21.82
N HIS A 137 4.30 -1.86 -22.43
CA HIS A 137 4.32 -2.03 -23.90
C HIS A 137 3.27 -1.19 -24.61
N LEU A 138 2.19 -0.83 -23.92
CA LEU A 138 1.18 0.07 -24.46
C LEU A 138 1.46 1.54 -24.13
N SER A 139 2.46 1.89 -23.33
CA SER A 139 2.76 3.29 -23.04
C SER A 139 3.59 3.94 -24.14
N ASP A 140 3.33 5.20 -24.44
CA ASP A 140 4.13 5.96 -25.42
C ASP A 140 5.44 6.45 -24.80
N ILE A 141 5.39 6.80 -23.52
CA ILE A 141 6.54 7.19 -22.70
C ILE A 141 6.51 6.42 -21.39
N ASN A 142 7.61 5.76 -21.06
CA ASN A 142 7.82 5.04 -19.81
C ASN A 142 8.80 5.81 -18.92
N ILE A 143 8.40 6.04 -17.68
CA ILE A 143 9.14 6.80 -16.68
C ILE A 143 9.47 5.87 -15.53
N THR A 144 10.76 5.57 -15.36
CA THR A 144 11.27 4.59 -14.41
C THR A 144 11.80 5.26 -13.14
N ILE A 145 11.73 4.51 -12.04
CA ILE A 145 12.33 4.91 -10.76
C ILE A 145 13.83 4.62 -10.73
N THR A 146 14.28 3.58 -11.44
CA THR A 146 15.68 3.12 -11.39
C THR A 146 16.23 2.81 -12.77
N GLU A 147 17.56 2.84 -12.89
CA GLU A 147 18.26 2.36 -14.07
C GLU A 147 18.09 0.85 -14.30
N HIS A 148 17.76 0.07 -13.26
CA HIS A 148 17.43 -1.35 -13.41
C HIS A 148 16.13 -1.53 -14.21
N ALA A 149 15.08 -0.81 -13.80
CA ALA A 149 13.80 -0.82 -14.50
C ALA A 149 13.94 -0.32 -15.94
N ARG A 150 14.77 0.72 -16.18
CA ARG A 150 15.10 1.18 -17.54
C ARG A 150 15.73 0.07 -18.37
N ARG A 151 16.72 -0.65 -17.85
CA ARG A 151 17.34 -1.77 -18.57
C ARG A 151 16.37 -2.90 -18.89
N TYR A 152 15.40 -3.19 -18.02
CA TYR A 152 14.37 -4.19 -18.32
C TYR A 152 13.51 -3.79 -19.52
N LEU A 153 13.05 -2.54 -19.58
CA LEU A 153 12.28 -2.04 -20.71
C LEU A 153 13.08 -2.09 -22.03
N LEU A 154 14.36 -1.71 -21.99
CA LEU A 154 15.25 -1.78 -23.15
C LEU A 154 15.46 -3.23 -23.61
N ALA A 155 15.61 -4.17 -22.66
CA ALA A 155 15.74 -5.60 -22.97
C ALA A 155 14.46 -6.19 -23.59
N GLU A 156 13.31 -5.58 -23.34
CA GLU A 156 12.03 -5.91 -23.96
C GLU A 156 11.78 -5.15 -25.28
N ASN A 157 12.81 -4.51 -25.84
CA ASN A 157 12.80 -3.76 -27.10
C ASN A 157 11.91 -2.50 -27.10
N ILE A 158 11.68 -1.88 -25.93
CA ILE A 158 11.06 -0.55 -25.88
C ILE A 158 12.11 0.50 -26.31
N PRO A 159 11.78 1.41 -27.25
CA PRO A 159 12.72 2.41 -27.75
C PRO A 159 13.33 3.29 -26.64
N ALA A 160 14.64 3.50 -26.68
CA ALA A 160 15.36 4.21 -25.62
C ALA A 160 14.98 5.70 -25.48
N ASP A 161 14.52 6.32 -26.57
CA ASP A 161 13.99 7.68 -26.61
C ASP A 161 12.60 7.81 -25.96
N ARG A 162 11.98 6.68 -25.61
CA ARG A 162 10.70 6.60 -24.89
C ARG A 162 10.85 6.19 -23.43
N VAL A 163 12.08 6.04 -22.92
CA VAL A 163 12.34 5.58 -21.54
C VAL A 163 13.21 6.57 -20.77
N PHE A 164 12.62 7.17 -19.73
CA PHE A 164 13.26 8.19 -18.90
C PHE A 164 13.39 7.70 -17.45
N THR A 165 14.55 7.88 -16.82
CA THR A 165 14.73 7.59 -15.40
C THR A 165 14.64 8.90 -14.59
N LEU A 166 13.64 9.03 -13.72
CA LEU A 166 13.47 10.23 -12.88
C LEU A 166 13.80 10.00 -11.40
N GLY A 167 13.78 8.75 -10.93
CA GLY A 167 13.98 8.45 -9.52
C GLY A 167 12.68 8.21 -8.76
N SER A 168 12.80 8.01 -7.45
CA SER A 168 11.65 7.77 -6.57
C SER A 168 10.91 9.07 -6.28
N HIS A 169 9.59 8.99 -6.16
CA HIS A 169 8.73 10.09 -5.77
C HIS A 169 8.79 10.35 -4.25
N LEU A 170 9.12 9.31 -3.47
CA LEU A 170 9.05 9.34 -2.01
C LEU A 170 9.91 10.42 -1.34
N PRO A 171 11.14 10.73 -1.80
CA PRO A 171 11.91 11.83 -1.20
C PRO A 171 11.17 13.17 -1.22
N GLU A 172 10.48 13.50 -2.32
CA GLU A 172 9.70 14.74 -2.43
C GLU A 172 8.47 14.70 -1.53
N VAL A 173 7.75 13.57 -1.52
CA VAL A 173 6.56 13.37 -0.66
C VAL A 173 6.96 13.49 0.81
N LEU A 174 7.95 12.72 1.26
CA LEU A 174 8.40 12.71 2.65
C LEU A 174 9.00 14.06 3.06
N GLY A 175 9.72 14.75 2.17
CA GLY A 175 10.23 16.09 2.41
C GLY A 175 9.11 17.11 2.59
N THR A 176 8.04 17.01 1.78
CA THR A 176 6.88 17.92 1.87
C THR A 176 6.13 17.77 3.20
N PHE A 177 5.99 16.54 3.69
CA PHE A 177 5.24 16.24 4.92
C PHE A 177 6.12 16.05 6.17
N GLN A 178 7.40 16.43 6.09
CA GLN A 178 8.37 16.14 7.14
C GLN A 178 7.97 16.74 8.49
N SER A 179 7.42 17.96 8.48
CA SER A 179 7.00 18.65 9.70
C SER A 179 5.77 17.99 10.33
N GLU A 180 4.77 17.56 9.55
CA GLU A 180 3.62 16.83 10.09
C GLU A 180 4.03 15.46 10.65
N ILE A 181 4.93 14.75 9.94
CA ILE A 181 5.48 13.47 10.40
C ILE A 181 6.23 13.64 11.74
N ALA A 182 7.08 14.66 11.85
CA ALA A 182 7.87 14.93 13.05
C ALA A 182 7.00 15.32 14.26
N ASN A 183 5.84 15.95 14.02
CA ASN A 183 4.91 16.37 15.06
C ASN A 183 3.80 15.34 15.33
N SER A 184 3.87 14.14 14.75
CA SER A 184 2.86 13.10 14.93
C SER A 184 2.81 12.61 16.39
N ASP A 185 1.61 12.57 16.96
CA ASP A 185 1.34 12.07 18.32
C ASP A 185 1.13 10.55 18.39
N VAL A 186 1.41 9.82 17.30
CA VAL A 186 1.02 8.41 17.13
C VAL A 186 1.51 7.51 18.26
N LEU A 187 2.69 7.76 18.82
CA LEU A 187 3.21 6.99 19.95
C LEU A 187 2.38 7.20 21.23
N GLN A 188 1.97 8.43 21.51
CA GLN A 188 1.13 8.74 22.66
C GLN A 188 -0.27 8.14 22.49
N ARG A 189 -0.87 8.31 21.30
CA ARG A 189 -2.21 7.80 20.97
C ARG A 189 -2.30 6.28 21.02
N LEU A 190 -1.21 5.58 20.67
CA LEU A 190 -1.12 4.13 20.74
C LEU A 190 -0.50 3.60 22.05
N GLY A 191 -0.08 4.46 22.98
CA GLY A 191 0.57 4.03 24.22
C GLY A 191 1.94 3.37 24.04
N LEU A 192 2.62 3.65 22.92
CA LEU A 192 3.90 3.02 22.55
C LEU A 192 5.09 3.83 23.07
N GLN A 193 6.16 3.12 23.46
CA GLN A 193 7.45 3.72 23.81
C GLN A 193 8.39 3.70 22.60
N ALA A 194 9.01 4.84 22.28
CA ALA A 194 9.98 4.95 21.21
C ALA A 194 11.11 3.91 21.34
N GLY A 195 11.41 3.20 20.25
CA GLY A 195 12.44 2.15 20.21
C GLY A 195 12.04 0.80 20.83
N SER A 196 10.83 0.70 21.41
CA SER A 196 10.35 -0.50 22.11
C SER A 196 9.20 -1.20 21.38
N TYR A 197 9.15 -1.13 20.05
CA TYR A 197 8.12 -1.79 19.25
C TYR A 197 8.67 -2.31 17.93
N PHE A 198 7.94 -3.24 17.32
CA PHE A 198 8.10 -3.60 15.92
C PHE A 198 6.91 -3.08 15.13
N LEU A 199 7.18 -2.47 13.97
CA LEU A 199 6.15 -2.17 12.99
C LEU A 199 6.16 -3.27 11.94
N VAL A 200 5.06 -4.01 11.83
CA VAL A 200 4.87 -5.06 10.83
C VAL A 200 3.65 -4.68 9.99
N SER A 201 3.84 -4.62 8.67
CA SER A 201 2.78 -4.43 7.69
C SER A 201 2.81 -5.63 6.75
N ALA A 202 1.70 -6.37 6.68
CA ALA A 202 1.53 -7.53 5.83
C ALA A 202 0.16 -7.45 5.14
N HIS A 203 0.16 -7.36 3.81
CA HIS A 203 -1.04 -7.14 3.01
C HIS A 203 -1.13 -8.03 1.77
N ARG A 204 -0.10 -8.83 1.50
CA ARG A 204 -0.04 -9.70 0.34
C ARG A 204 -0.70 -11.05 0.64
N GLU A 205 -1.60 -11.46 -0.25
CA GLU A 205 -2.43 -12.67 -0.13
C GLU A 205 -1.60 -13.88 0.35
N GLU A 206 -0.43 -14.12 -0.24
CA GLU A 206 0.43 -15.26 0.11
C GLU A 206 1.01 -15.24 1.53
N ASN A 207 0.96 -14.09 2.22
CA ASN A 207 1.47 -13.88 3.57
C ASN A 207 0.36 -13.84 4.63
N VAL A 208 -0.86 -13.42 4.26
CA VAL A 208 -2.00 -13.26 5.19
C VAL A 208 -3.02 -14.38 5.12
N ASP A 209 -3.17 -15.05 3.99
CA ASP A 209 -4.24 -16.04 3.80
C ASP A 209 -3.95 -17.39 4.47
N GLU A 210 -2.69 -17.64 4.85
CA GLU A 210 -2.33 -18.79 5.69
C GLU A 210 -2.03 -18.32 7.12
N PRO A 211 -2.96 -18.50 8.09
CA PRO A 211 -2.81 -18.00 9.46
C PRO A 211 -1.54 -18.50 10.16
N LEU A 212 -1.10 -19.72 9.83
CA LEU A 212 0.13 -20.31 10.35
C LEU A 212 1.39 -19.56 9.88
N ARG A 213 1.41 -19.05 8.64
CA ARG A 213 2.57 -18.30 8.12
C ARG A 213 2.69 -16.94 8.77
N LEU A 214 1.58 -16.23 8.92
CA LEU A 214 1.56 -14.92 9.57
C LEU A 214 2.00 -15.04 11.04
N THR A 215 1.42 -16.00 11.76
CA THR A 215 1.73 -16.24 13.18
C THR A 215 3.19 -16.67 13.37
N SER A 216 3.68 -17.57 12.50
CA SER A 216 5.08 -18.03 12.54
C SER A 216 6.07 -16.90 12.23
N SER A 217 5.75 -16.01 11.28
CA SER A 217 6.59 -14.86 10.92
C SER A 217 6.70 -13.86 12.07
N CYS A 218 5.58 -13.55 12.72
CA CYS A 218 5.58 -12.66 13.87
C CYS A 218 6.21 -13.29 15.12
N ALA A 219 5.99 -14.60 15.36
CA ALA A 219 6.64 -15.33 16.44
C ALA A 219 8.17 -15.38 16.28
N ALA A 220 8.66 -15.56 15.04
CA ALA A 220 10.09 -15.52 14.75
C ALA A 220 10.72 -14.14 15.02
N LEU A 221 10.01 -13.04 14.71
CA LEU A 221 10.45 -11.68 15.01
C LEU A 221 10.55 -11.43 16.52
N ILE A 222 9.52 -11.85 17.28
CA ILE A 222 9.49 -11.73 18.74
C ILE A 222 10.62 -12.58 19.36
N ALA A 223 10.78 -13.83 18.92
CA ALA A 223 11.84 -14.73 19.40
C ALA A 223 13.24 -14.17 19.13
N ARG A 224 13.48 -13.55 17.96
CA ARG A 224 14.75 -12.90 17.64
C ARG A 224 15.04 -11.71 18.53
N GLN A 225 14.05 -10.89 18.87
CA GLN A 225 14.24 -9.77 19.79
C GLN A 225 14.58 -10.26 21.21
N CYS A 226 13.87 -11.28 21.69
CA CYS A 226 14.18 -11.90 22.98
C CYS A 226 15.61 -12.49 22.98
N SER A 227 16.02 -13.14 21.90
CA SER A 227 17.38 -13.67 21.73
C SER A 227 18.45 -12.57 21.78
N MET A 228 18.25 -11.44 21.10
CA MET A 228 19.20 -10.32 21.08
C MET A 228 19.25 -9.55 22.40
N ARG A 229 18.10 -9.41 23.10
CA ARG A 229 18.01 -8.62 24.35
C ARG A 229 18.42 -9.42 25.59
N PHE A 230 18.24 -10.74 25.58
CA PHE A 230 18.53 -11.61 26.73
C PHE A 230 19.67 -12.61 26.48
N GLY A 231 20.39 -12.52 25.34
CA GLY A 231 21.49 -13.41 25.00
C GLY A 231 21.07 -14.87 24.76
N TRP A 232 19.78 -15.10 24.51
CA TRP A 232 19.21 -16.44 24.43
C TRP A 232 19.57 -17.10 23.08
N ARG A 233 20.40 -18.15 23.10
CA ARG A 233 20.64 -19.02 21.94
C ARG A 233 19.64 -20.17 21.98
N TRP A 234 18.82 -20.29 20.94
CA TRP A 234 17.93 -21.44 20.78
C TRP A 234 18.78 -22.72 20.61
N PRO A 235 18.55 -23.80 21.37
CA PRO A 235 19.10 -25.09 21.01
C PRO A 235 18.41 -25.54 19.73
N ARG A 236 19.15 -25.70 18.63
CA ARG A 236 18.62 -26.33 17.40
C ARG A 236 17.82 -27.56 17.79
N GLN A 237 16.50 -27.54 17.60
CA GLN A 237 15.71 -28.74 17.77
C GLN A 237 14.91 -29.03 16.50
N THR A 238 15.20 -30.23 16.03
CA THR A 238 14.63 -30.96 14.91
C THR A 238 13.12 -31.06 15.01
N ARG A 239 12.48 -30.78 13.86
CA ARG A 239 11.15 -31.19 13.42
C ARG A 239 10.48 -32.26 14.28
N THR A 240 9.39 -31.91 14.94
CA THR A 240 8.34 -32.85 15.35
C THR A 240 6.98 -32.20 15.24
N ASP A 241 6.12 -32.87 14.46
CA ASP A 241 4.70 -32.60 14.26
C ASP A 241 3.90 -32.76 15.58
N ARG A 242 2.97 -31.83 15.86
CA ARG A 242 1.57 -32.09 16.27
C ARG A 242 0.79 -30.78 16.57
N PRO A 243 -0.56 -30.81 16.50
CA PRO A 243 -1.40 -29.62 16.38
C PRO A 243 -1.87 -29.11 17.74
N HIS A 244 -2.18 -27.81 17.83
CA HIS A 244 -3.35 -27.18 18.47
C HIS A 244 -3.07 -25.73 18.89
N GLU A 245 -4.14 -24.95 18.77
CA GLU A 245 -4.46 -23.69 19.47
C GLU A 245 -3.90 -22.36 18.93
N SER A 246 -4.88 -21.52 18.60
CA SER A 246 -4.81 -20.14 18.14
C SER A 246 -4.03 -19.24 19.09
N LEU A 247 -3.12 -18.44 18.54
CA LEU A 247 -2.43 -17.36 19.26
C LEU A 247 -2.45 -16.09 18.43
N THR A 248 -2.83 -15.00 19.08
CA THR A 248 -3.06 -13.69 18.47
C THR A 248 -2.03 -12.70 18.99
N ILE A 249 -1.56 -11.78 18.14
CA ILE A 249 -0.52 -10.80 18.49
C ILE A 249 -1.12 -9.41 18.51
N ILE A 250 -1.17 -8.81 19.69
CA ILE A 250 -1.33 -7.37 19.91
C ILE A 250 -0.42 -6.98 21.07
N GLU A 251 0.49 -6.06 20.78
CA GLU A 251 1.46 -5.40 21.68
C GLU A 251 2.41 -6.29 22.50
N ALA A 252 3.71 -6.08 22.29
CA ALA A 252 4.75 -6.49 23.23
C ALA A 252 5.33 -5.23 23.91
N THR A 253 4.65 -4.75 24.95
CA THR A 253 5.23 -3.78 25.90
C THR A 253 5.84 -4.56 27.07
N PHE A 254 7.15 -4.41 27.29
CA PHE A 254 7.85 -4.98 28.43
C PHE A 254 8.04 -3.92 29.52
N PRO A 255 7.37 -4.00 30.68
CA PRO A 255 7.80 -3.26 31.86
C PRO A 255 9.13 -3.84 32.35
N GLY A 256 10.02 -2.97 32.83
CA GLY A 256 11.33 -3.35 33.33
C GLY A 256 11.28 -4.34 34.51
N ASN A 257 12.35 -5.12 34.62
CA ASN A 257 12.80 -5.90 35.77
C ASN A 257 11.73 -6.71 36.52
N CYS A 258 11.38 -7.89 35.99
CA CYS A 258 10.84 -8.97 36.82
C CYS A 258 11.58 -10.28 36.52
N SER A 259 12.37 -10.72 37.49
CA SER A 259 13.06 -12.00 37.56
C SER A 259 12.15 -13.06 38.19
N SER A 260 11.11 -13.50 37.48
CA SER A 260 10.40 -14.74 37.82
C SER A 260 9.51 -15.18 36.65
N PHE A 261 9.69 -16.42 36.21
CA PHE A 261 8.90 -17.06 35.16
C PHE A 261 7.69 -17.77 35.79
N SER A 262 6.49 -17.37 35.42
CA SER A 262 5.32 -18.25 35.45
C SER A 262 4.51 -18.02 34.17
N THR A 263 3.91 -19.10 33.67
CA THR A 263 3.11 -19.17 32.44
C THR A 263 2.00 -18.11 32.44
N ALA A 264 2.26 -16.99 31.77
CA ALA A 264 1.26 -15.95 31.55
C ALA A 264 0.30 -16.40 30.44
N THR A 265 -0.90 -16.79 30.82
CA THR A 265 -2.04 -16.88 29.91
C THR A 265 -2.43 -15.44 29.54
N PHE A 266 -2.17 -15.02 28.30
CA PHE A 266 -2.42 -13.64 27.88
C PHE A 266 -3.90 -13.42 27.50
N PRO A 267 -4.50 -12.27 27.86
CA PRO A 267 -5.90 -11.99 27.61
C PRO A 267 -6.17 -11.65 26.14
N THR A 268 -7.45 -11.74 25.80
CA THR A 268 -8.07 -11.64 24.47
C THR A 268 -7.62 -10.45 23.61
N CYS A 269 -7.34 -10.75 22.35
CA CYS A 269 -7.02 -9.81 21.28
C CYS A 269 -8.19 -8.88 20.93
N ARG A 270 -7.94 -7.56 20.84
CA ARG A 270 -8.84 -6.61 20.17
C ARG A 270 -8.55 -6.53 18.68
N ARG A 271 -9.40 -7.18 17.88
CA ARG A 271 -9.53 -6.86 16.45
C ARG A 271 -9.89 -5.37 16.32
N ILE A 272 -9.03 -4.55 15.73
CA ILE A 272 -9.48 -3.27 15.17
C ILE A 272 -10.04 -3.59 13.78
N SER A 273 -11.24 -4.19 13.77
CA SER A 273 -12.11 -4.16 12.59
C SER A 273 -12.90 -2.86 12.64
N GLY A 274 -13.03 -2.19 11.50
CA GLY A 274 -13.71 -0.90 11.34
C GLY A 274 -15.23 -0.94 11.53
N ASP A 275 -15.73 -1.62 12.55
CA ASP A 275 -17.14 -1.56 12.95
C ASP A 275 -17.25 -0.80 14.27
N SER A 276 -17.45 0.52 14.16
CA SER A 276 -17.82 1.38 15.28
C SER A 276 -19.27 1.85 15.12
N GLN A 277 -20.21 0.92 15.26
CA GLN A 277 -21.57 1.29 15.65
C GLN A 277 -21.74 1.10 17.16
N HIS A 278 -22.13 2.20 17.81
CA HIS A 278 -22.51 2.34 19.22
C HIS A 278 -21.37 2.48 20.26
N LEU A 279 -20.91 3.73 20.41
CA LEU A 279 -20.44 4.26 21.69
C LEU A 279 -21.56 4.18 22.73
N GLY A 280 -21.37 3.32 23.74
CA GLY A 280 -22.29 3.16 24.85
C GLY A 280 -21.62 2.56 26.08
N ARG A 281 -21.07 3.43 26.92
CA ARG A 281 -20.78 3.26 28.36
C ARG A 281 -19.57 2.40 28.77
N ASN A 282 -18.72 3.06 29.58
CA ASN A 282 -18.03 2.59 30.78
C ASN A 282 -17.35 1.22 30.75
N LEU A 283 -16.03 1.20 30.96
CA LEU A 283 -15.44 0.74 32.23
C LEU A 283 -13.92 0.91 32.19
N LEU A 284 -13.45 1.94 32.91
CA LEU A 284 -12.13 1.97 33.52
C LEU A 284 -12.01 0.78 34.47
N GLY A 285 -10.91 0.04 34.40
CA GLY A 285 -10.63 -1.07 35.29
C GLY A 285 -9.12 -1.29 35.42
N SER A 286 -8.46 -0.39 36.14
CA SER A 286 -7.12 -0.63 36.68
C SER A 286 -7.18 -1.79 37.68
N CYS A 287 -6.42 -2.85 37.45
CA CYS A 287 -6.24 -3.92 38.44
C CYS A 287 -4.74 -4.10 38.71
N SER A 288 -4.30 -3.47 39.79
CA SER A 288 -3.01 -3.68 40.44
C SER A 288 -3.14 -4.83 41.45
N LEU A 289 -2.31 -5.86 41.36
CA LEU A 289 -2.12 -6.84 42.45
C LEU A 289 -0.63 -7.21 42.60
N PRO A 290 -0.21 -7.52 43.84
CA PRO A 290 1.13 -7.24 44.36
C PRO A 290 2.16 -8.33 44.04
N CYS A 291 3.43 -7.92 44.04
CA CYS A 291 4.58 -8.81 43.98
C CYS A 291 4.73 -9.58 45.30
N GLU A 292 4.83 -10.90 45.20
CA GLU A 292 5.69 -11.74 46.05
C GLU A 292 6.65 -12.52 45.13
#